data_AF-A0A425B395-F1
#
_entry.id   AF-A0A425B395-F1
#
_cell.length_a   1.000
_cell.length_b   1.000
_cell.length_c   1.000
_cell.angle_alpha   90.00
_cell.angle_beta   90.00
_cell.angle_gamma   90.00
#
_symmetry.space_group_name_H-M   'P 1'
#
loop_
_entity.id
_entity.type
_entity.pdbx_description
1 polymer ?
#
loop_
_entity_poly.entity_id
_entity_poly.type
_entity_poly.pdbx_seq_one_letter_code
_entity_poly.pdbx_strand_id
1 'polypeptide(L)'
;MFKRAIIFTSFNGFEKVSRTEKRRLAKIINTRVSIIDEYLRAKDTNASLDGQYRAFLFNDESPAMTEFLAKLKAFAESCTGISIDAWEIEESEYVRLPVERRDFLAAANGKEIFKI
;
A
#
# COMPACT_ATOMS: atom_id res chain seq x y z
N MET A 1 -15.98 11.87 1.16
CA MET A 1 -14.86 12.53 0.43
C MET A 1 -13.85 11.48 -0.05
N PHE A 2 -13.32 11.63 -1.27
CA PHE A 2 -12.37 10.64 -1.81
C PHE A 2 -10.95 10.87 -1.32
N LYS A 3 -10.29 9.79 -0.91
CA LYS A 3 -8.89 9.78 -0.46
C LYS A 3 -8.12 8.63 -1.08
N ARG A 4 -6.79 8.78 -1.14
CA ARG A 4 -5.87 7.72 -1.49
C ARG A 4 -5.11 7.25 -0.26
N ALA A 5 -5.10 5.94 -0.06
CA ALA A 5 -4.13 5.30 0.81
C ALA A 5 -2.89 4.95 -0.03
N ILE A 6 -1.79 5.66 0.22
CA ILE A 6 -0.50 5.40 -0.42
C ILE A 6 0.23 4.37 0.43
N ILE A 7 0.48 3.20 -0.15
CA ILE A 7 1.17 2.09 0.51
C ILE A 7 2.52 1.89 -0.14
N PHE A 8 3.59 1.91 0.66
CA PHE A 8 4.92 1.51 0.24
C PHE A 8 5.30 0.20 0.93
N THR A 9 5.77 -0.77 0.15
CA THR A 9 6.23 -2.06 0.68
C THR A 9 7.70 -2.27 0.34
N SER A 10 8.50 -2.66 1.32
CA SER A 10 9.94 -2.94 1.13
C SER A 10 10.41 -4.13 1.96
N PHE A 11 11.39 -4.87 1.46
CA PHE A 11 12.03 -5.95 2.20
C PHE A 11 13.28 -5.43 2.89
N ASN A 12 13.29 -5.47 4.22
CA ASN A 12 14.30 -4.78 5.04
C ASN A 12 15.68 -5.46 5.05
N GLY A 13 15.79 -6.67 4.52
CA GLY A 13 17.04 -7.41 4.40
C GLY A 13 17.57 -8.01 5.71
N PHE A 14 16.92 -7.76 6.85
CA PHE A 14 17.28 -8.34 8.14
C PHE A 14 16.95 -9.84 8.19
N GLU A 15 15.82 -10.22 7.60
CA GLU A 15 15.38 -11.61 7.50
C GLU A 15 14.92 -11.97 6.08
N LYS A 16 15.08 -13.24 5.71
CA LYS A 16 14.61 -13.72 4.40
C LYS A 16 13.09 -13.79 4.39
N VAL A 17 12.47 -12.94 3.57
CA VAL A 17 11.02 -12.98 3.35
C VAL A 17 10.61 -14.28 2.66
N SER A 18 9.82 -15.09 3.37
CA SER A 18 9.29 -16.36 2.91
C SER A 18 8.28 -16.19 1.78
N ARG A 19 8.09 -17.25 0.98
CA ARG A 19 7.05 -17.25 -0.07
C ARG A 19 5.64 -17.13 0.52
N THR A 20 5.41 -17.65 1.72
CA THR A 20 4.10 -17.59 2.39
C THR A 20 3.76 -16.17 2.80
N GLU A 21 4.72 -15.40 3.31
CA GLU A 21 4.53 -13.97 3.63
C GLU A 21 4.22 -13.17 2.37
N LYS A 22 4.96 -13.40 1.27
CA LYS A 22 4.68 -12.76 -0.03
C LYS A 22 3.26 -13.05 -0.53
N ARG A 23 2.81 -14.30 -0.42
CA ARG A 23 1.45 -14.70 -0.78
C ARG A 23 0.39 -14.03 0.10
N ARG A 24 0.63 -13.94 1.42
CA ARG A 24 -0.27 -13.26 2.36
C ARG A 24 -0.38 -11.76 2.03
N LEU A 25 0.75 -11.09 1.79
CA LEU A 25 0.77 -9.67 1.40
C LEU A 25 0.04 -9.45 0.08
N ALA A 26 0.39 -10.23 -0.95
CA ALA A 26 -0.27 -10.14 -2.26
C ALA A 26 -1.78 -10.39 -2.16
N LYS A 27 -2.21 -11.33 -1.30
CA LYS A 27 -3.63 -11.58 -1.03
C LYS A 27 -4.31 -10.36 -0.40
N ILE A 28 -3.70 -9.73 0.59
CA ILE A 28 -4.25 -8.51 1.23
C ILE A 28 -4.39 -7.40 0.19
N ILE A 29 -3.34 -7.10 -0.57
CA ILE A 29 -3.36 -6.08 -1.65
C ILE A 29 -4.48 -6.38 -2.64
N ASN A 30 -4.54 -7.61 -3.14
CA ASN A 30 -5.51 -8.00 -4.16
C ASN A 30 -6.97 -8.04 -3.65
N THR A 31 -7.23 -7.93 -2.34
CA THR A 31 -8.61 -7.74 -1.85
C THR A 31 -9.22 -6.39 -2.23
N ARG A 32 -8.38 -5.40 -2.57
CA ARG A 32 -8.81 -4.08 -3.04
C ARG A 32 -8.72 -3.90 -4.54
N VAL A 33 -8.02 -4.79 -5.23
CA VAL A 33 -7.83 -4.73 -6.68
C VAL A 33 -9.02 -5.35 -7.39
N SER A 34 -9.58 -4.60 -8.32
CA SER A 34 -10.66 -4.97 -9.21
C SER A 34 -10.24 -4.74 -10.67
N ILE A 35 -11.17 -4.92 -11.61
CA ILE A 35 -10.93 -4.62 -13.03
C ILE A 35 -10.59 -3.14 -13.28
N ILE A 36 -10.99 -2.23 -12.39
CA ILE A 36 -10.78 -0.77 -12.54
C ILE A 36 -9.32 -0.40 -12.26
N ASP A 37 -8.68 -1.11 -11.33
CA ASP A 37 -7.38 -0.79 -10.76
C ASP A 37 -6.39 -1.97 -10.87
N GLU A 38 -6.54 -2.76 -11.94
CA GLU A 38 -5.76 -3.96 -12.24
C GLU A 38 -4.24 -3.73 -12.24
N TYR A 39 -3.78 -2.50 -12.53
CA TYR A 39 -2.37 -2.12 -12.47
C TYR A 39 -1.76 -2.22 -11.06
N LEU A 40 -2.58 -2.24 -10.01
CA LEU A 40 -2.14 -2.42 -8.62
C LEU A 40 -1.93 -3.89 -8.24
N ARG A 41 -2.34 -4.84 -9.10
CA ARG A 41 -2.30 -6.28 -8.81
C ARG A 41 -0.93 -6.73 -8.35
N ALA A 42 -0.90 -7.39 -7.20
CA ALA A 42 0.30 -7.93 -6.61
C ALA A 42 0.47 -9.43 -6.96
N LYS A 43 1.72 -9.84 -7.19
CA LYS A 43 2.16 -11.23 -7.33
C LYS A 43 3.04 -11.62 -6.14
N ASP A 44 3.18 -12.91 -5.86
CA ASP A 44 4.03 -13.43 -4.78
C ASP A 44 5.54 -13.40 -5.13
N THR A 45 6.02 -12.29 -5.69
CA THR A 45 7.39 -12.10 -6.19
C THR A 45 8.01 -10.82 -5.63
N ASN A 46 9.34 -10.78 -5.50
CA ASN A 46 10.04 -9.59 -5.02
C ASN A 46 9.79 -8.39 -5.94
N ALA A 47 9.92 -8.56 -7.25
CA ALA A 47 9.71 -7.47 -8.22
C ALA A 47 8.31 -6.82 -8.10
N SER A 48 7.31 -7.59 -7.66
CA SER A 48 5.97 -7.06 -7.46
C SER A 48 5.77 -6.42 -6.08
N LEU A 49 6.57 -6.72 -5.07
CA LEU A 49 6.30 -6.34 -3.68
C LEU A 49 7.37 -5.43 -3.10
N ASP A 50 8.62 -5.60 -3.46
CA ASP A 50 9.75 -4.90 -2.88
C ASP A 50 10.01 -3.56 -3.58
N GLY A 51 10.08 -2.49 -2.78
CA GLY A 51 10.29 -1.12 -3.25
C GLY A 51 9.13 -0.56 -4.07
N GLN A 52 7.90 -1.05 -3.86
CA GLN A 52 6.74 -0.68 -4.69
C GLN A 52 5.79 0.26 -3.95
N TYR A 53 5.37 1.31 -4.63
CA TYR A 53 4.25 2.16 -4.22
C TYR A 53 2.94 1.67 -4.85
N ARG A 54 1.84 1.82 -4.09
CA ARG A 54 0.47 1.57 -4.56
C ARG A 54 -0.50 2.58 -3.96
N ALA A 55 -1.24 3.29 -4.79
CA ALA A 55 -2.23 4.28 -4.38
C ALA A 55 -3.68 3.75 -4.51
N PHE A 56 -4.27 3.28 -3.41
CA PHE A 56 -5.63 2.73 -3.39
C PHE A 56 -6.68 3.83 -3.16
N LEU A 57 -7.70 3.90 -4.00
CA LEU A 57 -8.81 4.85 -3.86
C LEU A 57 -9.85 4.37 -2.87
N PHE A 58 -10.26 5.26 -1.96
CA PHE A 58 -11.32 5.04 -0.98
C PHE A 58 -12.26 6.25 -0.89
N ASN A 59 -13.52 6.00 -0.53
CA ASN A 59 -14.39 7.03 0.02
C ASN A 59 -14.25 6.98 1.55
N ASP A 60 -13.89 8.09 2.19
CA ASP A 60 -13.65 8.16 3.64
C ASP A 60 -14.91 8.02 4.50
N GLU A 61 -16.09 8.12 3.89
CA GLU A 61 -17.38 7.78 4.52
C GLU A 61 -17.56 6.25 4.71
N SER A 62 -16.72 5.44 4.07
CA SER A 62 -16.75 3.97 4.16
C SER A 62 -15.71 3.44 5.14
N PRO A 63 -16.04 2.42 5.97
CA PRO A 63 -15.06 1.79 6.87
C PRO A 63 -13.97 1.00 6.13
N ALA A 64 -14.11 0.80 4.81
CA ALA A 64 -13.23 -0.05 4.01
C ALA A 64 -11.75 0.38 4.05
N MET A 65 -11.46 1.69 4.12
CA MET A 65 -10.09 2.19 4.23
C MET A 65 -9.45 1.74 5.55
N THR A 66 -10.16 1.96 6.67
CA THR A 66 -9.70 1.58 8.00
C THR A 66 -9.48 0.07 8.12
N GLU A 67 -10.41 -0.74 7.61
CA GLU A 67 -10.27 -2.20 7.63
C GLU A 67 -9.07 -2.69 6.80
N PHE A 68 -8.84 -2.08 5.64
CA PHE A 68 -7.70 -2.42 4.79
C PHE A 68 -6.37 -2.07 5.44
N LEU A 69 -6.26 -0.86 5.99
CA LEU A 69 -5.07 -0.40 6.72
C LEU A 69 -4.80 -1.26 7.96
N ALA A 70 -5.83 -1.64 8.71
CA ALA A 70 -5.69 -2.53 9.86
C ALA A 70 -5.13 -3.91 9.48
N LYS A 71 -5.57 -4.48 8.35
CA LYS A 71 -5.04 -5.75 7.83
C LYS A 71 -3.57 -5.65 7.42
N LEU A 72 -3.18 -4.56 6.77
CA LEU A 72 -1.78 -4.30 6.40
C LEU A 72 -0.90 -4.11 7.63
N LYS A 73 -1.37 -3.30 8.59
CA LYS A 73 -0.67 -3.04 9.86
C LYS A 73 -0.42 -4.33 10.64
N ALA A 74 -1.47 -5.12 10.87
CA ALA A 74 -1.37 -6.40 11.57
C ALA A 74 -0.48 -7.41 10.82
N PHE A 75 -0.45 -7.35 9.49
CA PHE A 75 0.47 -8.17 8.71
C PHE A 75 1.92 -7.75 8.93
N ALA A 76 2.24 -6.46 8.83
CA ALA A 76 3.58 -5.92 9.05
C ALA A 76 4.11 -6.22 10.46
N GLU A 77 3.28 -6.04 11.49
CA GLU A 77 3.63 -6.41 12.88
C GLU A 77 3.92 -7.90 13.05
N SER A 78 3.34 -8.76 12.19
CA SER A 78 3.56 -10.21 12.22
C SER A 78 4.76 -10.68 11.37
N CYS A 79 5.42 -9.77 10.64
CA CYS A 79 6.47 -10.09 9.67
C CYS A 79 7.72 -9.24 9.94
N THR A 80 8.81 -9.89 10.33
CA THR A 80 10.10 -9.26 10.62
C THR A 80 10.84 -8.81 9.37
N GLY A 81 10.56 -9.38 8.19
CA GLY A 81 11.31 -9.13 6.95
C GLY A 81 10.68 -8.13 5.98
N ILE A 82 9.45 -7.66 6.24
CA ILE A 82 8.69 -6.79 5.34
C ILE A 82 8.30 -5.53 6.11
N SER A 83 8.76 -4.38 5.64
CA SER A 83 8.31 -3.08 6.11
C SER A 83 7.18 -2.54 5.25
N ILE A 84 6.20 -1.90 5.88
CA ILE A 84 5.04 -1.28 5.23
C ILE A 84 4.82 0.11 5.80
N ASP A 85 4.88 1.10 4.91
CA ASP A 85 4.57 2.47 5.23
C ASP A 85 3.25 2.88 4.55
N ALA A 86 2.44 3.67 5.27
CA ALA A 86 1.15 4.12 4.80
C ALA A 86 0.95 5.63 5.02
N TRP A 87 0.44 6.31 3.98
CA TRP A 87 0.04 7.71 4.01
C TRP A 87 -1.37 7.90 3.45
N GLU A 88 -2.00 8.99 3.87
CA GLU A 88 -3.29 9.45 3.37
C GLU A 88 -3.13 10.78 2.62
N ILE A 89 -3.76 10.91 1.47
CA ILE A 89 -3.88 12.17 0.73
C ILE A 89 -5.30 12.30 0.16
N GLU A 90 -5.83 13.52 0.08
CA GLU A 90 -7.11 13.76 -0.60
C GLU A 90 -6.97 13.50 -2.11
N GLU A 91 -8.00 12.92 -2.74
CA GLU A 91 -7.96 12.64 -4.18
C GLU A 91 -7.82 13.94 -4.99
N SER A 92 -8.39 15.04 -4.49
CA SER A 92 -8.31 16.40 -5.06
C SER A 92 -6.85 16.89 -5.20
N GLU A 93 -5.99 16.55 -4.25
CA GLU A 93 -4.56 16.87 -4.26
C GLU A 93 -3.78 15.86 -5.08
N TYR A 94 -4.07 14.57 -4.90
CA TYR A 94 -3.39 13.48 -5.60
C TYR A 94 -3.45 13.61 -7.13
N VAL A 95 -4.62 13.94 -7.70
CA VAL A 95 -4.78 14.06 -9.16
C VAL A 95 -4.07 15.29 -9.74
N ARG A 96 -3.76 16.29 -8.90
CA ARG A 96 -3.03 17.50 -9.30
C ARG A 96 -1.51 17.30 -9.30
N LEU A 97 -1.02 16.23 -8.68
CA LEU A 97 0.39 15.89 -8.71
C LEU A 97 0.83 15.46 -10.12
N PRO A 98 2.11 15.73 -10.50
CA PRO A 98 2.69 15.19 -11.71
C PRO A 98 2.49 13.68 -11.81
N VAL A 99 2.26 13.17 -13.03
CA VAL A 99 2.12 11.73 -13.27
C VAL A 99 3.43 11.00 -12.96
N GLU A 100 4.56 11.61 -13.35
CA GLU A 100 5.88 11.08 -13.07
C GLU A 100 6.13 11.04 -11.55
N ARG A 101 6.37 9.82 -11.03
CA ARG A 101 6.60 9.57 -9.60
C ARG A 101 5.47 10.09 -8.69
N ARG A 102 4.23 10.10 -9.19
CA ARG A 102 3.05 10.57 -8.45
C ARG A 102 2.96 10.00 -7.04
N ASP A 103 3.04 8.68 -6.90
CA ASP A 103 2.83 8.02 -5.61
C ASP A 103 3.92 8.35 -4.59
N PHE A 104 5.15 8.57 -5.07
CA PHE A 104 6.25 9.05 -4.23
C PHE A 104 5.99 10.48 -3.73
N LEU A 105 5.54 11.38 -4.62
CA LEU A 105 5.16 12.74 -4.24
C LEU A 105 3.93 12.73 -3.31
N ALA A 106 2.99 11.81 -3.52
CA ALA A 106 1.82 11.65 -2.67
C ALA A 106 2.20 11.19 -1.26
N ALA A 107 3.17 10.27 -1.13
CA ALA A 107 3.72 9.90 0.18
C ALA A 107 4.44 11.07 0.88
N ALA A 108 5.13 11.93 0.10
CA ALA A 108 5.82 13.09 0.65
C ALA A 108 4.89 14.23 1.12
N ASN A 109 3.76 14.43 0.43
CA ASN A 109 2.78 15.47 0.74
C ASN A 109 1.62 14.99 1.62
N GLY A 110 1.39 13.68 1.68
CA GLY A 110 0.30 13.08 2.44
C GLY A 110 0.58 13.01 3.94
N LYS A 111 -0.48 12.82 4.71
CA LYS A 111 -0.41 12.58 6.15
C LYS A 111 0.03 11.15 6.42
N GLU A 112 1.10 10.97 7.18
CA GLU A 112 1.53 9.65 7.64
C GLU A 112 0.46 8.98 8.52
N ILE A 113 0.17 7.71 8.25
CA ILE A 113 -0.75 6.88 9.04
C ILE A 113 0.05 5.95 9.95
N PHE A 114 0.97 5.17 9.39
CA PHE A 114 1.89 4.29 10.13
C PHE A 114 3.12 3.96 9.29
N LYS A 115 4.18 3.53 9.98
CA LYS A 115 5.41 2.95 9.43
C LYS A 115 5.86 1.81 10.32
N ILE A 116 6.05 0.62 9.74
CA ILE A 116 6.41 -0.62 10.45
C ILE A 116 7.51 -1.32 9.67
#